data_AF-A0A957QKE4-F1
#
_entry.id   AF-A0A957QKE4-F1
#
_cell.length_a   1.000
_cell.length_b   1.000
_cell.length_c   1.000
_cell.angle_alpha   90.00
_cell.angle_beta   90.00
_cell.angle_gamma   90.00
#
_symmetry.space_group_name_H-M   'P 1'
#
loop_
_entity.id
_entity.type
_entity.pdbx_description
1 polymer ?
#
loop_
_entity_poly.entity_id
_entity_poly.type
_entity_poly.pdbx_seq_one_letter_code
_entity_poly.pdbx_strand_id
1 'polypeptide(L)'
;MIELLRQWDENDEMRQAGELQRTRAAAAIEALDERVRQLVRQIHRIVAAISFDTPADAVQWGFTYKQTTGNILLPETRREHLFLLKRYIAQEQSRPPAERLPQPPLAEVIAVYDALRQQLRRRRAGTVQRKRAVAAGGPIIAAMHFYLQSAVSHLLTFQFGGSLTPKLQNWGYDVKLCAPKRRATPA
;
A
#
# COMPACT_ATOMS: atom_id res chain seq x y z
N MET A 1 -30.29 26.24 -11.38
CA MET A 1 -30.82 24.94 -10.87
C MET A 1 -30.50 23.80 -11.83
N ILE A 2 -30.77 23.93 -13.14
CA ILE A 2 -30.45 22.91 -14.16
C ILE A 2 -28.93 22.66 -14.28
N GLU A 3 -28.10 23.71 -14.24
CA GLU A 3 -26.62 23.61 -14.30
C GLU A 3 -26.02 22.78 -13.13
N LEU A 4 -26.59 22.92 -11.93
CA LEU A 4 -26.11 22.25 -10.72
C LEU A 4 -26.45 20.76 -10.71
N LEU A 5 -27.61 20.38 -11.27
CA LEU A 5 -27.99 18.98 -11.43
C LEU A 5 -27.10 18.29 -12.47
N ARG A 6 -26.79 18.98 -13.59
CA ARG A 6 -25.86 18.47 -14.61
C ARG A 6 -24.45 18.26 -14.05
N GLN A 7 -23.93 19.21 -13.26
CA GLN A 7 -22.64 19.06 -12.58
C GLN A 7 -22.64 17.92 -11.55
N TRP A 8 -23.80 17.60 -10.96
CA TRP A 8 -23.91 16.50 -10.01
C TRP A 8 -23.87 15.14 -10.71
N ASP A 9 -24.59 14.99 -11.82
CA ASP A 9 -24.58 13.79 -12.65
C ASP A 9 -23.18 13.54 -13.26
N GLU A 10 -22.53 14.58 -13.80
CA GLU A 10 -21.14 14.48 -14.30
C GLU A 10 -20.16 14.03 -13.21
N ASN A 11 -20.32 14.54 -11.97
CA ASN A 11 -19.48 14.13 -10.85
C ASN A 11 -19.76 12.68 -10.40
N ASP A 12 -21.00 12.22 -10.48
CA ASP A 12 -21.36 10.85 -10.11
C ASP A 12 -20.85 9.84 -11.15
N GLU A 13 -21.00 10.15 -12.45
CA GLU A 13 -20.42 9.35 -13.53
C GLU A 13 -18.89 9.22 -13.39
N MET A 14 -18.19 10.33 -13.07
CA MET A 14 -16.75 10.30 -12.82
C MET A 14 -16.37 9.44 -11.60
N ARG A 15 -17.18 9.46 -10.54
CA ARG A 15 -16.98 8.61 -9.35
C ARG A 15 -17.17 7.14 -9.70
N GLN A 16 -18.27 6.79 -10.37
CA GLN A 16 -18.57 5.42 -10.77
C GLN A 16 -17.50 4.87 -11.73
N ALA A 17 -17.07 5.66 -12.71
CA ALA A 17 -15.98 5.29 -13.62
C ALA A 17 -14.67 5.05 -12.85
N GLY A 18 -14.35 5.91 -11.88
CA GLY A 18 -13.18 5.76 -11.01
C GLY A 18 -13.23 4.49 -10.15
N GLU A 19 -14.39 4.15 -9.60
CA GLU A 19 -14.59 2.93 -8.82
C GLU A 19 -14.47 1.67 -9.67
N LEU A 20 -15.12 1.65 -10.84
CA LEU A 20 -15.03 0.54 -11.79
C LEU A 20 -13.57 0.28 -12.20
N GLN A 21 -12.80 1.33 -12.42
CA GLN A 21 -11.39 1.23 -12.77
C GLN A 21 -10.54 0.71 -11.60
N ARG A 22 -10.85 1.07 -10.36
CA ARG A 22 -10.19 0.50 -9.16
C ARG A 22 -10.48 -0.99 -9.04
N THR A 23 -11.74 -1.40 -9.22
CA THR A 23 -12.16 -2.80 -9.14
C THR A 23 -11.48 -3.64 -10.22
N ARG A 24 -11.46 -3.17 -11.47
CA ARG A 24 -10.74 -3.85 -12.57
C ARG A 24 -9.24 -3.96 -12.29
N ALA A 25 -8.62 -2.91 -11.76
CA ALA A 25 -7.21 -2.94 -11.40
C ALA A 25 -6.91 -3.91 -10.26
N ALA A 26 -7.79 -4.03 -9.27
CA ALA A 26 -7.67 -4.99 -8.18
C ALA A 26 -7.79 -6.43 -8.71
N ALA A 27 -8.80 -6.73 -9.52
CA ALA A 27 -8.98 -8.04 -10.13
C ALA A 27 -7.78 -8.45 -11.01
N ALA A 28 -7.22 -7.52 -11.79
CA ALA A 28 -6.03 -7.79 -12.60
C ALA A 28 -4.80 -8.12 -11.75
N ILE A 29 -4.66 -7.50 -10.58
CA ILE A 29 -3.59 -7.79 -9.61
C ILE A 29 -3.75 -9.19 -9.03
N GLU A 30 -4.97 -9.56 -8.63
CA GLU A 30 -5.25 -10.89 -8.08
C GLU A 30 -5.02 -11.99 -9.12
N ALA A 31 -5.45 -11.77 -10.37
CA ALA A 31 -5.20 -12.68 -11.48
C ALA A 31 -3.69 -12.86 -11.72
N LEU A 32 -2.90 -11.77 -11.66
CA LEU A 32 -1.45 -11.85 -11.78
C LEU A 32 -0.82 -12.65 -10.62
N ASP A 33 -1.24 -12.39 -9.38
CA ASP A 33 -0.72 -13.12 -8.22
C ASP A 33 -1.05 -14.61 -8.27
N GLU A 34 -2.24 -14.96 -8.73
CA GLU A 34 -2.63 -16.35 -8.96
C GLU A 34 -1.79 -16.98 -10.07
N ARG A 35 -1.58 -16.28 -11.19
CA ARG A 35 -0.74 -16.79 -12.28
C ARG A 35 0.70 -17.01 -11.84
N VAL A 36 1.27 -16.09 -11.06
CA VAL A 36 2.61 -16.23 -10.46
C VAL A 36 2.67 -17.49 -9.60
N ARG A 37 1.69 -17.71 -8.72
CA ARG A 37 1.65 -18.90 -7.84
C ARG A 37 1.57 -20.20 -8.65
N GLN A 38 0.75 -20.23 -9.69
CA GLN A 38 0.64 -21.40 -10.57
C GLN A 38 1.96 -21.69 -11.30
N LEU A 39 2.58 -20.67 -11.88
CA LEU A 39 3.87 -20.80 -12.57
C LEU A 39 4.97 -21.28 -11.63
N VAL A 40 5.08 -20.69 -10.43
CA VAL A 40 6.07 -21.11 -9.43
C VAL A 40 5.89 -22.57 -9.05
N ARG A 41 4.65 -23.03 -8.83
CA ARG A 41 4.37 -24.44 -8.53
C ARG A 41 4.70 -25.35 -9.71
N GLN A 42 4.44 -24.91 -10.94
CA GLN A 42 4.78 -25.67 -12.13
C GLN A 42 6.30 -25.79 -12.29
N ILE A 43 7.04 -24.68 -12.17
CA ILE A 43 8.51 -24.67 -12.17
C ILE A 43 9.04 -25.59 -11.09
N HIS A 44 8.52 -25.50 -9.87
CA HIS A 44 8.94 -26.37 -8.77
C HIS A 44 8.78 -27.85 -9.11
N ARG A 45 7.63 -28.28 -9.64
CA ARG A 45 7.40 -29.69 -10.00
C ARG A 45 8.36 -30.17 -11.08
N ILE A 46 8.61 -29.34 -12.10
CA ILE A 46 9.45 -29.71 -13.25
C ILE A 46 10.91 -29.76 -12.84
N VAL A 47 11.40 -28.72 -12.16
CA VAL A 47 12.78 -28.69 -11.66
C VAL A 47 12.99 -29.80 -10.63
N ALA A 48 11.99 -30.13 -9.81
CA ALA A 48 12.06 -31.25 -8.88
C ALA A 48 12.22 -32.60 -9.56
N ALA A 49 11.52 -32.82 -10.68
CA ALA A 49 11.61 -34.07 -11.42
C ALA A 49 12.96 -34.24 -12.14
N ILE A 50 13.67 -33.15 -12.44
CA ILE A 50 14.84 -33.16 -13.33
C ILE A 50 16.15 -32.90 -12.59
N SER A 51 16.14 -32.10 -11.51
CA SER A 51 17.37 -31.47 -10.99
C SER A 51 17.44 -31.39 -9.47
N PHE A 52 16.51 -31.93 -8.69
CA PHE A 52 16.62 -31.93 -7.21
C PHE A 52 17.36 -33.15 -6.68
N ASP A 53 18.52 -33.47 -7.26
CA ASP A 53 19.40 -34.51 -6.72
C ASP A 53 20.19 -33.98 -5.51
N THR A 54 20.52 -32.68 -5.50
CA THR A 54 21.19 -32.04 -4.36
C THR A 54 20.55 -30.72 -3.92
N PRO A 55 20.73 -30.31 -2.65
CA PRO A 55 20.33 -28.98 -2.17
C PRO A 55 20.95 -27.82 -2.94
N ALA A 56 22.17 -28.00 -3.48
CA ALA A 56 22.88 -26.98 -4.23
C ALA A 56 22.16 -26.66 -5.55
N ASP A 57 21.62 -27.69 -6.21
CA ASP A 57 20.87 -27.54 -7.45
C ASP A 57 19.59 -26.73 -7.21
N ALA A 58 18.87 -27.01 -6.13
CA ALA A 58 17.68 -26.26 -5.75
C ALA A 58 17.98 -24.76 -5.56
N VAL A 59 19.10 -24.44 -4.91
CA VAL A 59 19.55 -23.06 -4.72
C VAL A 59 19.94 -22.40 -6.04
N GLN A 60 20.57 -23.13 -6.97
CA GLN A 60 20.91 -22.61 -8.30
C GLN A 60 19.65 -22.16 -9.06
N TRP A 61 18.57 -22.91 -8.95
CA TRP A 61 17.26 -22.58 -9.52
C TRP A 61 16.49 -21.49 -8.77
N GLY A 62 17.04 -21.00 -7.65
CA GLY A 62 16.45 -19.92 -6.85
C GLY A 62 15.45 -20.39 -5.79
N PHE A 63 15.39 -21.69 -5.51
CA PHE A 63 14.63 -22.23 -4.38
C PHE A 63 15.40 -22.14 -3.07
N THR A 64 14.67 -22.12 -1.96
CA THR A 64 15.25 -22.20 -0.62
C THR A 64 15.17 -23.63 -0.12
N TYR A 65 16.28 -24.17 0.38
CA TYR A 65 16.33 -25.51 0.96
C TYR A 65 16.39 -25.43 2.50
N LYS A 66 15.55 -26.22 3.17
CA LYS A 66 15.57 -26.32 4.63
C LYS A 66 16.17 -27.66 5.06
N GLN A 67 17.44 -27.61 5.46
CA GLN A 67 18.22 -28.79 5.89
C GLN A 67 17.54 -29.59 7.01
N THR A 68 16.87 -28.92 7.95
CA THR A 68 16.23 -29.60 9.09
C THR A 68 15.06 -30.50 8.71
N THR A 69 14.39 -30.22 7.59
CA THR A 69 13.24 -31.01 7.11
C THR A 69 13.55 -31.80 5.85
N GLY A 70 14.75 -31.65 5.27
CA GLY A 70 15.12 -32.27 4.00
C GLY A 70 14.34 -31.78 2.78
N ASN A 71 13.62 -30.65 2.90
CA ASN A 71 12.61 -30.23 1.93
C ASN A 71 12.96 -28.90 1.26
N ILE A 72 12.59 -28.81 -0.01
CA ILE A 72 12.67 -27.58 -0.80
C ILE A 72 11.39 -26.79 -0.58
N LEU A 73 11.54 -25.52 -0.21
CA LEU A 73 10.42 -24.66 0.15
C LEU A 73 9.91 -23.91 -1.07
N LEU A 74 8.59 -23.89 -1.21
CA LEU A 74 7.95 -22.98 -2.15
C LEU A 74 8.06 -21.54 -1.61
N PRO A 75 8.41 -20.57 -2.47
CA PRO A 75 8.40 -19.17 -2.09
C PRO A 75 6.99 -18.69 -1.75
N GLU A 76 6.87 -17.89 -0.69
CA GLU A 76 5.60 -17.39 -0.17
C GLU A 76 5.40 -15.92 -0.52
N THR A 77 6.48 -15.13 -0.50
CA THR A 77 6.39 -13.69 -0.73
C THR A 77 6.58 -13.32 -2.20
N ARG A 78 5.92 -12.24 -2.65
CA ARG A 78 6.13 -11.69 -4.02
C ARG A 78 7.60 -11.39 -4.34
N ARG A 79 8.42 -11.08 -3.32
CA ARG A 79 9.87 -10.84 -3.50
C ARG A 79 10.60 -12.15 -3.79
N GLU A 80 10.27 -13.21 -3.07
CA GLU A 80 10.82 -14.55 -3.33
C GLU A 80 10.33 -15.09 -4.69
N HIS A 81 9.06 -14.88 -5.05
CA HIS A 81 8.56 -15.20 -6.41
C HIS A 81 9.39 -14.49 -7.47
N LEU A 82 9.62 -13.19 -7.31
CA LEU A 82 10.40 -12.40 -8.27
C LEU A 82 11.86 -12.89 -8.33
N PHE A 83 12.46 -13.25 -7.19
CA PHE A 83 13.81 -13.80 -7.15
C PHE A 83 13.91 -15.15 -7.88
N LEU A 84 12.98 -16.07 -7.60
CA LEU A 84 12.92 -17.37 -8.25
C LEU A 84 12.72 -17.25 -9.76
N LEU A 85 11.72 -16.48 -10.20
CA LEU A 85 11.45 -16.29 -11.63
C LEU A 85 12.68 -15.70 -12.34
N LYS A 86 13.37 -14.74 -11.72
CA LYS A 86 14.62 -14.19 -12.26
C LYS A 86 15.71 -15.25 -12.40
N ARG A 87 15.89 -16.12 -11.40
CA ARG A 87 16.88 -17.20 -11.43
C ARG A 87 16.56 -18.24 -12.48
N TYR A 88 15.30 -18.67 -12.56
CA TYR A 88 14.81 -19.57 -13.60
C TYR A 88 15.07 -19.02 -15.00
N ILE A 89 14.70 -17.75 -15.25
CA ILE A 89 14.94 -17.10 -16.56
C ILE A 89 16.43 -17.10 -16.90
N ALA A 90 17.30 -16.74 -15.96
CA ALA A 90 18.75 -16.72 -16.19
C ALA A 90 19.30 -18.11 -16.53
N GLN A 91 18.85 -19.14 -15.81
CA GLN A 91 19.29 -20.52 -16.02
C GLN A 91 18.83 -21.04 -17.40
N GLU A 92 17.57 -20.83 -17.76
CA GLU A 92 17.05 -21.25 -19.07
C GLU A 92 17.67 -20.47 -20.23
N GLN A 93 18.01 -19.20 -20.03
CA GLN A 93 18.72 -18.40 -21.04
C GLN A 93 20.17 -18.84 -21.24
N SER A 94 20.83 -19.33 -20.18
CA SER A 94 22.19 -19.87 -20.29
C SER A 94 22.27 -21.22 -21.02
N ARG A 95 21.13 -21.92 -21.17
CA ARG A 95 21.06 -23.21 -21.86
C ARG A 95 20.90 -23.05 -23.38
N PRO A 96 21.51 -23.93 -24.18
CA PRO A 96 21.22 -24.04 -25.60
C PRO A 96 19.71 -24.23 -25.84
N PRO A 97 19.12 -23.69 -26.92
CA PRO A 97 17.67 -23.77 -27.16
C PRO A 97 17.09 -25.18 -27.14
N ALA A 98 17.86 -26.18 -27.57
CA ALA A 98 17.46 -27.59 -27.59
C ALA A 98 17.40 -28.24 -26.19
N GLU A 99 18.10 -27.68 -25.20
CA GLU A 99 18.19 -28.19 -23.83
C GLU A 99 17.27 -27.43 -22.85
N ARG A 100 16.51 -26.45 -23.35
CA ARG A 100 15.56 -25.68 -22.55
C ARG A 100 14.37 -26.52 -22.16
N LEU A 101 13.80 -26.20 -21.00
CA LEU A 101 12.59 -26.84 -20.53
C LEU A 101 11.42 -26.42 -21.43
N PRO A 102 10.65 -27.39 -21.98
CA PRO A 102 9.53 -27.08 -22.88
C PRO A 102 8.37 -26.40 -22.14
N GLN A 103 8.24 -26.64 -20.83
CA GLN A 103 7.23 -26.03 -19.98
C GLN A 103 7.81 -25.60 -18.62
N PRO A 104 7.32 -24.51 -18.03
CA PRO A 104 6.53 -23.46 -18.68
C PRO A 104 7.34 -22.74 -19.78
N PRO A 105 6.69 -22.24 -20.86
CA PRO A 105 7.39 -21.52 -21.93
C PRO A 105 8.17 -20.33 -21.39
N LEU A 106 9.45 -20.20 -21.74
CA LEU A 106 10.31 -19.13 -21.22
C LEU A 106 9.73 -17.73 -21.47
N ALA A 107 9.10 -17.51 -22.63
CA ALA A 107 8.44 -16.23 -22.95
C ALA A 107 7.32 -15.89 -21.96
N GLU A 108 6.57 -16.89 -21.50
CA GLU A 108 5.51 -16.70 -20.52
C GLU A 108 6.07 -16.32 -19.15
N VAL A 109 7.13 -17.01 -18.73
CA VAL A 109 7.82 -16.73 -17.46
C VAL A 109 8.38 -15.30 -17.46
N ILE A 110 8.97 -14.85 -18.57
CA ILE A 110 9.46 -13.48 -18.74
C ILE A 110 8.32 -12.47 -18.63
N ALA A 111 7.20 -12.69 -19.33
CA ALA A 111 6.06 -11.78 -19.30
C ALA A 111 5.48 -11.63 -17.88
N VAL A 112 5.33 -12.73 -17.14
CA VAL A 112 4.83 -12.70 -15.76
C VAL A 112 5.85 -12.06 -14.81
N TYR A 113 7.15 -12.32 -14.98
CA TYR A 113 8.20 -11.66 -14.22
C TYR A 113 8.17 -10.14 -14.39
N ASP A 114 8.07 -9.65 -15.62
CA ASP A 114 8.04 -8.22 -15.90
C ASP A 114 6.76 -7.56 -15.38
N ALA A 115 5.61 -8.22 -15.52
CA ALA A 115 4.35 -7.74 -14.95
C ALA A 115 4.42 -7.61 -13.41
N LEU A 116 4.93 -8.64 -12.71
CA LEU A 116 5.11 -8.62 -11.26
C LEU A 116 6.10 -7.53 -10.83
N ARG A 117 7.21 -7.38 -11.56
CA ARG A 117 8.22 -6.35 -11.30
C ARG A 117 7.64 -4.93 -11.48
N GLN A 118 6.86 -4.71 -12.53
CA GLN A 118 6.21 -3.42 -12.80
C GLN A 118 5.18 -3.09 -11.72
N GLN A 119 4.36 -4.06 -11.30
CA GLN A 119 3.39 -3.91 -10.23
C GLN A 119 4.05 -3.52 -8.90
N LEU A 120 5.15 -4.19 -8.52
CA LEU A 120 5.90 -3.85 -7.31
C LEU A 120 6.50 -2.43 -7.36
N ARG A 121 6.97 -2.00 -8.54
CA ARG A 121 7.44 -0.61 -8.75
C ARG A 121 6.30 0.40 -8.58
N ARG A 122 5.15 0.16 -9.22
CA ARG A 122 3.96 1.03 -9.09
C ARG A 122 3.51 1.17 -7.64
N ARG A 123 3.47 0.05 -6.90
CA ARG A 123 3.11 0.06 -5.46
C ARG A 123 4.10 0.89 -4.63
N ARG A 124 5.40 0.74 -4.87
CA ARG A 124 6.43 1.56 -4.19
C ARG A 124 6.27 3.04 -4.51
N ALA A 125 6.11 3.39 -5.79
CA ALA A 125 5.90 4.77 -6.21
C ALA A 125 4.66 5.40 -5.54
N GLY A 126 3.53 4.68 -5.53
CA GLY A 126 2.30 5.15 -4.86
C GLY A 126 2.46 5.32 -3.35
N THR A 127 3.23 4.47 -2.67
CA THR A 127 3.55 4.65 -1.25
C THR A 127 4.43 5.87 -1.02
N VAL A 128 5.46 6.09 -1.84
CA VAL A 128 6.33 7.29 -1.74
C VAL A 128 5.52 8.56 -2.00
N GLN A 129 4.66 8.55 -3.03
CA GLN A 129 3.79 9.69 -3.35
C GLN A 129 2.84 10.02 -2.21
N ARG A 130 2.18 9.02 -1.60
CA ARG A 130 1.32 9.23 -0.43
C ARG A 130 2.08 9.81 0.75
N LYS A 131 3.27 9.28 1.05
CA LYS A 131 4.13 9.83 2.11
C LYS A 131 4.51 11.28 1.85
N ARG A 132 4.85 11.63 0.61
CA ARG A 132 5.14 13.01 0.21
C ARG A 132 3.91 13.92 0.32
N ALA A 133 2.73 13.46 -0.11
CA ALA A 133 1.50 14.22 -0.01
C ALA A 133 1.11 14.51 1.46
N VAL A 134 1.21 13.50 2.33
CA VAL A 134 0.99 13.67 3.78
C VAL A 134 1.99 14.66 4.37
N ALA A 135 3.28 14.53 4.03
CA ALA A 135 4.31 15.45 4.51
C ALA A 135 4.09 16.89 4.03
N ALA A 136 3.63 17.09 2.80
CA ALA A 136 3.32 18.41 2.24
C ALA A 136 2.05 19.04 2.84
N GLY A 137 1.08 18.23 3.26
CA GLY A 137 -0.16 18.72 3.90
C GLY A 137 0.02 19.14 5.36
N GLY A 138 1.03 18.60 6.06
CA GLY A 138 1.30 18.90 7.47
C GLY A 138 1.40 20.40 7.79
N PRO A 139 2.22 21.19 7.05
CA PRO A 139 2.30 22.63 7.24
C PRO A 139 0.98 23.38 7.02
N ILE A 140 0.17 22.95 6.04
CA ILE A 140 -1.13 23.57 5.75
C ILE A 140 -2.11 23.31 6.90
N ILE A 141 -2.16 22.07 7.39
CA ILE A 141 -2.99 21.70 8.55
C ILE A 141 -2.56 22.48 9.80
N ALA A 142 -1.26 22.60 10.04
CA ALA A 142 -0.72 23.38 11.15
C ALA A 142 -1.09 24.86 11.06
N ALA A 143 -1.00 25.46 9.86
CA ALA A 143 -1.39 26.85 9.63
C ALA A 143 -2.90 27.04 9.84
N MET A 144 -3.75 26.17 9.29
CA MET A 144 -5.20 26.21 9.52
C MET A 144 -5.54 26.10 11.00
N HIS A 145 -4.89 25.20 11.73
CA HIS A 145 -5.06 25.06 13.17
C HIS A 145 -4.67 26.34 13.91
N PHE A 146 -3.54 26.97 13.56
CA PHE A 146 -3.12 28.25 14.12
C PHE A 146 -4.14 29.37 13.85
N TYR A 147 -4.66 29.48 12.62
CA TYR A 147 -5.68 30.47 12.28
C TYR A 147 -6.99 30.23 13.03
N LEU A 148 -7.43 28.99 13.16
CA LEU A 148 -8.61 28.64 13.94
C LEU A 148 -8.43 28.99 15.41
N GLN A 149 -7.30 28.64 16.02
CA GLN A 149 -6.99 29.03 17.40
C GLN A 149 -6.95 30.55 17.60
N SER A 150 -6.37 31.27 16.63
CA SER A 150 -6.30 32.73 16.66
C SER A 150 -7.69 33.36 16.54
N ALA A 151 -8.53 32.86 15.64
CA ALA A 151 -9.90 33.34 15.46
C ALA A 151 -10.74 33.09 16.72
N VAL A 152 -10.62 31.90 17.33
CA VAL A 152 -11.28 31.59 18.61
C VAL A 152 -10.79 32.50 19.74
N SER A 153 -9.48 32.76 19.82
CA SER A 153 -8.92 33.66 20.82
C SER A 153 -9.47 35.09 20.67
N HIS A 154 -9.58 35.57 19.42
CA HIS A 154 -10.15 36.88 19.11
C HIS A 154 -11.64 36.95 19.48
N LEU A 155 -12.39 35.89 19.20
CA LEU A 155 -13.81 35.81 19.56
C LEU A 155 -13.99 35.83 21.08
N LEU A 156 -13.16 35.11 21.83
CA LEU A 156 -13.15 35.12 23.30
C LEU A 156 -12.79 36.49 23.89
N THR A 157 -11.78 37.18 23.36
CA THR A 157 -11.37 38.48 23.88
C THR A 157 -12.36 39.59 23.54
N PHE A 158 -12.84 39.66 22.30
CA PHE A 158 -13.71 40.76 21.86
C PHE A 158 -15.19 40.55 22.20
N GLN A 159 -15.72 39.33 22.07
CA GLN A 159 -17.15 39.07 22.29
C GLN A 159 -17.47 38.71 23.75
N PHE A 160 -16.51 38.11 24.45
CA PHE A 160 -16.67 37.67 25.84
C PHE A 160 -15.76 38.41 26.82
N GLY A 161 -15.09 39.49 26.39
CA GLY A 161 -14.24 40.33 27.25
C GLY A 161 -13.08 39.57 27.90
N GLY A 162 -12.61 38.48 27.27
CA GLY A 162 -11.58 37.61 27.83
C GLY A 162 -12.04 36.70 28.98
N SER A 163 -13.35 36.69 29.28
CA SER A 163 -13.92 35.85 30.35
C SER A 163 -14.47 34.55 29.78
N LEU A 164 -14.04 33.42 30.35
CA LEU A 164 -14.63 32.11 30.06
C LEU A 164 -16.04 32.06 30.65
N THR A 165 -17.06 32.23 29.81
CA THR A 165 -18.47 32.20 30.22
C THR A 165 -19.11 30.85 29.87
N PRO A 166 -20.13 30.39 30.63
CA PRO A 166 -20.88 29.17 30.30
C PRO A 166 -21.51 29.17 28.90
N LYS A 167 -21.75 30.35 28.31
CA LYS A 167 -22.30 30.50 26.95
C LYS A 167 -21.40 29.90 25.87
N LEU A 168 -20.11 29.68 26.14
CA LEU A 168 -19.18 28.99 25.22
C LEU A 168 -19.48 27.50 25.09
N GLN A 169 -20.16 26.87 26.06
CA GLN A 169 -20.63 25.49 25.93
C GLN A 169 -21.66 25.35 24.80
N ASN A 170 -22.48 26.38 24.56
CA ASN A 170 -23.45 26.40 23.45
C ASN A 170 -22.76 26.42 22.07
N TRP A 171 -21.45 26.70 22.04
CA TRP A 171 -20.62 26.71 20.84
C TRP A 171 -19.73 25.45 20.75
N GLY A 172 -19.97 24.45 21.61
CA GLY A 172 -19.29 23.16 21.59
C GLY A 172 -17.96 23.12 22.35
N TYR A 173 -17.61 24.17 23.10
CA TYR A 173 -16.40 24.18 23.93
C TYR A 173 -16.64 23.52 25.28
N ASP A 174 -15.68 22.71 25.74
CA ASP A 174 -15.68 22.15 27.08
C ASP A 174 -15.13 23.17 28.08
N VAL A 175 -16.03 23.91 28.75
CA VAL A 175 -15.66 24.99 29.68
C VAL A 175 -15.53 24.45 31.09
N LYS A 176 -14.30 24.38 31.61
CA LYS A 176 -14.03 24.06 33.03
C LYS A 176 -13.87 25.35 33.83
N LEU A 177 -14.90 25.73 34.59
CA LEU A 177 -14.79 26.83 35.54
C LEU A 177 -14.03 26.34 36.79
N CYS A 178 -12.81 26.83 36.98
CA CYS A 178 -12.11 26.63 38.24
C CYS A 178 -12.82 27.43 39.34
N ALA A 179 -13.23 26.77 40.42
CA ALA A 179 -13.81 27.43 41.58
C ALA A 179 -12.87 28.54 42.10
N PRO A 180 -13.39 29.70 42.53
CA PRO A 180 -12.55 30.77 43.03
C PRO A 180 -11.73 30.27 44.23
N LYS A 181 -10.41 30.50 44.20
CA LYS A 181 -9.53 30.24 45.35
C LYS A 181 -10.11 30.97 46.56
N ARG A 182 -10.65 30.23 47.54
CA ARG A 182 -11.05 30.79 48.83
C ARG A 182 -9.83 31.50 49.42
N ARG A 183 -9.90 32.83 49.57
CA ARG A 183 -8.91 33.56 50.35
C ARG A 183 -8.98 33.01 51.78
N ALA A 184 -7.85 32.53 52.30
CA ALA A 184 -7.75 32.16 53.70
C ALA A 184 -7.98 33.42 54.54
N THR A 185 -8.95 33.34 55.45
CA THR A 185 -9.19 34.38 56.46
C THR A 185 -7.99 34.37 57.41
N PRO A 186 -7.28 35.49 57.60
CA PRO A 186 -6.21 35.56 58.59
C PRO A 186 -6.82 35.40 59.99
N ALA A 187 -6.15 34.61 60.82
CA ALA A 187 -6.51 34.34 62.22
C ALA A 187 -6.21 35.53 63.12
#